data_AF-A0A7X3KWF7-F1
#
_entry.id   AF-A0A7X3KWF7-F1
#
_cell.length_a   1.000
_cell.length_b   1.000
_cell.length_c   1.000
_cell.angle_alpha   90.00
_cell.angle_beta   90.00
_cell.angle_gamma   90.00
#
_symmetry.space_group_name_H-M   'P 1'
#
loop_
_entity.id
_entity.type
_entity.pdbx_description
1 polymer ?
#
loop_
_entity_poly.entity_id
_entity_poly.type
_entity_poly.pdbx_seq_one_letter_code
_entity_poly.pdbx_strand_id
1 'polypeptide(L)' 'MAEKIKPCHCGYEGELMGMVHAGFLSLTCPSCNRTAEAFTAEGLAQAWNKPAPDSAQDHHNDAADSPRSSK' A
#
# COMPACT_ATOMS: atom_id res chain seq x y z
N MET A 1 -18.99 -5.90 5.81
CA MET A 1 -18.30 -7.09 6.37
C MET A 1 -16.95 -6.60 6.89
N ALA A 2 -16.50 -6.96 8.10
CA ALA A 2 -15.20 -6.49 8.59
C ALA A 2 -14.07 -7.02 7.68
N GLU A 3 -13.27 -6.14 7.09
CA GLU A 3 -12.14 -6.53 6.28
C GLU A 3 -11.08 -7.21 7.16
N LYS A 4 -10.80 -8.48 6.89
CA LYS A 4 -9.76 -9.23 7.61
C LYS A 4 -8.39 -8.83 7.07
N ILE A 5 -7.47 -8.54 7.99
CA ILE A 5 -6.06 -8.32 7.68
C ILE A 5 -5.49 -9.65 7.14
N LYS A 6 -4.96 -9.63 5.92
CA LYS A 6 -4.33 -10.80 5.31
C LYS A 6 -2.89 -10.98 5.82
N PRO A 7 -2.30 -12.17 5.67
CA PRO A 7 -0.87 -12.37 5.88
C PRO A 7 -0.03 -11.36 5.09
N CYS A 8 1.19 -11.09 5.56
CA CYS A 8 2.07 -10.19 4.84
C CYS A 8 2.44 -10.77 3.46
N HIS A 9 2.60 -9.92 2.44
CA HIS A 9 3.02 -10.35 1.10
C HIS A 9 4.41 -11.01 1.06
N CYS A 10 5.23 -10.86 2.12
CA CYS A 10 6.50 -11.58 2.23
C CYS A 10 6.34 -13.05 2.64
N GLY A 11 5.11 -13.54 2.87
CA GLY A 11 4.84 -14.90 3.32
C GLY A 11 4.87 -15.08 4.84
N TYR A 12 4.91 -13.99 5.61
CA TYR A 12 4.81 -14.06 7.08
C TYR A 12 3.35 -14.35 7.50
N GLU A 13 3.15 -15.50 8.14
CA GLU A 13 1.83 -15.99 8.61
C GLU A 13 1.59 -15.79 10.12
N GLY A 14 2.56 -15.18 10.83
CA GLY A 14 2.44 -14.92 12.27
C GLY A 14 1.60 -13.69 12.62
N GLU A 15 1.43 -13.45 13.92
CA GLU A 15 0.78 -12.25 14.43
C GLU A 15 1.57 -10.99 14.04
N LEU A 16 0.90 -10.07 13.37
CA LEU A 16 1.49 -8.80 12.94
C LEU A 16 1.54 -7.84 14.14
N MET A 17 2.61 -7.06 14.25
CA MET A 17 2.74 -6.08 15.32
C MET A 17 1.80 -4.90 15.05
N GLY A 18 0.68 -4.86 15.75
CA GLY A 18 -0.24 -3.72 15.76
C GLY A 18 0.14 -2.73 16.85
N MET A 19 0.28 -1.44 16.51
CA MET A 19 0.41 -0.37 17.51
C MET A 19 -0.78 0.57 17.43
N VAL A 20 -1.31 0.95 18.59
CA VAL A 20 -2.37 1.95 18.70
C VAL A 20 -1.72 3.27 19.12
N HIS A 21 -1.75 4.26 18.24
CA HIS A 21 -1.28 5.60 18.52
C HIS A 21 -2.47 6.50 18.88
N ALA A 22 -2.20 7.66 19.48
CA ALA A 22 -3.22 8.65 19.79
C ALA A 22 -3.77 9.29 18.50
N GLY A 23 -4.69 8.58 17.83
CA GLY A 23 -5.38 9.04 16.63
C GLY A 23 -5.31 8.09 15.44
N PHE A 24 -4.44 7.09 15.42
CA PHE A 24 -4.34 6.14 14.30
C PHE A 24 -3.84 4.76 14.75
N LEU A 25 -4.05 3.77 13.89
CA LEU A 25 -3.58 2.41 14.02
C LEU A 25 -2.42 2.18 13.05
N SER A 26 -1.42 1.44 13.47
CA SER A 26 -0.32 1.01 12.62
C SER A 26 -0.13 -0.50 12.69
N LEU A 27 0.37 -1.09 11.61
CA LEU A 27 0.66 -2.51 11.48
C LEU A 27 2.04 -2.68 10.86
N THR A 28 2.89 -3.50 11.47
CA THR A 28 4.26 -3.74 11.01
C THR A 28 4.53 -5.23 10.85
N CYS A 29 5.12 -5.64 9.72
CA CYS A 29 5.62 -6.99 9.54
C CYS A 29 7.05 -7.09 10.11
N PRO A 30 7.32 -7.97 11.08
CA PRO A 30 8.68 -8.16 11.60
C PRO A 30 9.63 -8.84 10.61
N SER A 31 9.10 -9.49 9.57
CA SER A 31 9.92 -10.22 8.58
C SER A 31 10.45 -9.33 7.46
N CYS A 32 9.66 -8.38 6.97
CA CYS A 32 10.04 -7.52 5.85
C CYS A 32 10.04 -6.02 6.19
N ASN A 33 9.78 -5.67 7.46
CA ASN A 33 9.64 -4.30 7.96
C ASN A 33 8.61 -3.46 7.19
N ARG A 34 7.66 -4.09 6.52
CA ARG A 34 6.56 -3.38 5.87
C ARG A 34 5.63 -2.80 6.93
N THR A 35 5.30 -1.53 6.79
CA THR A 35 4.37 -0.80 7.65
C THR A 35 3.11 -0.40 6.88
N ALA A 36 1.96 -0.39 7.55
CA ALA A 36 0.74 0.25 7.07
C ALA A 36 0.10 1.00 8.23
N GLU A 37 -0.54 2.14 7.93
CA GLU A 37 -1.11 3.04 8.93
C GLU A 37 -2.49 3.51 8.46
N ALA A 38 -3.44 3.64 9.39
CA ALA A 38 -4.76 4.16 9.09
C ALA A 38 -5.50 4.66 10.35
N PHE A 39 -6.49 5.52 10.16
CA PHE A 39 -7.33 6.04 11.23
C PHE A 39 -8.43 5.06 11.70
N THR A 40 -8.72 4.03 10.91
CA THR A 40 -9.74 3.01 11.21
C THR A 40 -9.20 1.61 10.94
N ALA A 41 -9.77 0.60 11.60
CA ALA A 41 -9.37 -0.80 11.39
C ALA A 41 -9.61 -1.26 9.94
N GLU A 42 -10.71 -0.79 9.32
CA GLU A 42 -11.01 -1.04 7.91
C GLU A 42 -9.98 -0.39 7.00
N GLY A 43 -9.64 0.89 7.25
CA GLY A 43 -8.59 1.57 6.49
C GLY A 43 -7.23 0.88 6.64
N LEU A 44 -6.94 0.32 7.83
CA LEU A 44 -5.70 -0.41 8.09
C LEU A 44 -5.67 -1.72 7.30
N ALA A 45 -6.77 -2.46 7.28
CA ALA A 45 -6.91 -3.67 6.49
C ALA A 45 -6.79 -3.37 4.99
N GLN A 46 -7.39 -2.29 4.49
CA GLN A 46 -7.24 -1.88 3.09
C GLN A 46 -5.79 -1.50 2.76
N ALA A 47 -5.15 -0.65 3.56
CA ALA A 47 -3.78 -0.22 3.36
C ALA A 47 -2.80 -1.40 3.41
N TRP A 48 -3.04 -2.36 4.32
CA TRP A 48 -2.24 -3.56 4.44
C TRP A 48 -2.44 -4.54 3.28
N ASN A 49 -3.69 -4.78 2.90
CA ASN A 49 -4.05 -5.75 1.86
C ASN A 49 -3.77 -5.24 0.45
N LYS A 50 -3.68 -3.92 0.25
CA LYS A 50 -3.24 -3.34 -1.01
C LYS A 50 -1.76 -3.68 -1.21
N PRO A 51 -1.32 -4.14 -2.39
CA PRO A 51 0.11 -4.28 -2.66
C PRO A 51 0.80 -2.94 -2.36
N ALA A 52 2.01 -3.00 -1.80
CA ALA A 52 2.81 -1.78 -1.64
C ALA A 52 2.80 -1.04 -2.99
N PRO A 53 2.56 0.28 -3.00
CA PRO A 53 2.73 1.02 -4.24
C PRO A 53 4.14 0.70 -4.72
N ASP A 54 4.22 -0.04 -5.82
CA ASP A 54 5.45 -0.15 -6.57
C ASP A 54 5.92 1.29 -6.73
N SER A 55 7.14 1.59 -6.32
CA SER A 55 7.75 2.92 -6.49
C SER A 55 8.01 3.17 -7.99
N ALA A 56 6.96 3.08 -8.82
CA ALA A 56 6.95 3.09 -10.27
C ALA A 56 5.71 3.85 -10.74
N GLN A 57 5.53 5.08 -10.27
CA GLN A 57 4.80 6.10 -11.00
C GLN A 57 5.57 7.43 -10.99
N ASP A 58 6.84 7.36 -11.41
CA ASP A 58 7.46 8.45 -12.19
C ASP A 58 7.72 7.91 -13.61
N HIS A 59 6.63 7.71 -14.35
CA HIS A 59 6.69 7.56 -15.80
C HIS A 59 5.60 8.46 -16.37
N HIS A 60 5.87 9.77 -16.32
CA HIS A 60 5.25 10.72 -17.24
C HIS A 60 5.83 10.44 -18.64
N ASN A 61 5.35 9.37 -19.26
CA ASN A 61 5.48 9.19 -20.70
C ASN A 61 4.39 10.05 -21.36
N ASP A 62 4.65 11.35 -21.50
CA ASP A 62 3.89 12.20 -22.40
C ASP A 62 4.37 11.93 -23.84
N ALA A 63 3.90 10.82 -24.39
CA ALA A 63 3.87 10.57 -25.82
C ALA A 63 2.51 10.99 -26.35
N ALA A 64 2.37 12.27 -26.69
CA ALA A 64 1.49 12.71 -27.76
C ALA A 64 2.40 13.21 -28.88
N ASP A 65 2.89 12.33 -29.75
CA ASP A 65 2.22 12.06 -31.03
C ASP A 65 1.28 13.19 -31.46
N SER A 66 1.80 14.09 -32.29
CA SER A 66 0.98 14.96 -33.13
C SER A 66 1.44 14.78 -34.58
N PRO A 67 0.56 14.35 -35.49
CA PRO A 67 0.91 14.13 -36.88
C PRO A 67 0.99 15.45 -37.66
N ARG A 68 2.04 15.56 -38.48
CA ARG A 68 2.13 16.18 -39.82
C ARG A 68 1.33 17.47 -40.09
N SER A 69 2.05 18.56 -40.39
CA SER A 69 1.70 19.38 -41.56
C SER A 69 2.92 20.12 -42.11
N SER A 70 3.34 19.70 -43.31
CA SER A 70 4.21 20.47 -44.19
C SER A 70 3.55 21.79 -44.57
N LYS A 71 4.32 22.88 -44.56
CA LYS A 71 4.15 23.98 -45.51
C LYS A 71 5.48 24.72 -45.67
#